data_AF-A0A8T0G9H7-F1
#
_entry.id   AF-A0A8T0G9H7-F1
#
_cell.length_a   1.000
_cell.length_b   1.000
_cell.length_c   1.000
_cell.angle_alpha   90.00
_cell.angle_beta   90.00
_cell.angle_gamma   90.00
#
_symmetry.space_group_name_H-M   'P 1'
#
loop_
_entity.id
_entity.type
_entity.pdbx_description
1 polymer ?
#
loop_
_entity_poly.entity_id
_entity_poly.type
_entity_poly.pdbx_seq_one_letter_code
_entity_poly.pdbx_strand_id
1 'polypeptide(L)'
;MAISLQAGMVVMPRSTFLQGYGLSNKSSFSGSAVGSELLASCGGSKTRMTVTSAPKNRAAVKSSKSDESETVRVGVLGASGYTGSEIIRLLATHPVFKVSVMTADRKAGQSLGSVFPHLITQDLPNMVAVKDADFSNVDAVFCCLPHGTTQEIIAALPKDLKVVDLSADFRLRNTDTYEEWYNGPHRAPELQTEAVYGLTEIYREEVRAARLVANPGCYPTSIQLPLIPLLKAGLIEKDNIIINANSGVSGAGRSAKEANLYTEICEGIHPYGITRHRHGKVPSAFTCCWKASILNC
;
A
#
# COMPACT_ATOMS: atom_id res chain seq x y z
N MET A 1 -0.80 -0.87 13.69
CA MET A 1 0.25 -1.82 13.26
C MET A 1 1.15 -1.08 12.28
N ALA A 2 2.46 -1.04 12.49
CA ALA A 2 3.37 -0.45 11.51
C ALA A 2 3.46 -1.39 10.30
N ILE A 3 3.00 -0.93 9.13
CA ILE A 3 3.31 -1.58 7.85
C ILE A 3 4.81 -1.32 7.61
N SER A 4 5.67 -2.19 8.14
CA SER A 4 7.10 -2.17 7.82
C SER A 4 7.26 -2.79 6.44
N LEU A 5 7.31 -1.95 5.41
CA LEU A 5 7.70 -2.34 4.06
C LEU A 5 9.19 -2.04 3.90
N GLN A 6 10.02 -3.08 3.90
CA GLN A 6 11.38 -3.01 3.39
C GLN A 6 11.37 -3.54 1.95
N ALA A 7 11.37 -2.63 0.98
CA ALA A 7 11.73 -2.96 -0.39
C ALA A 7 13.25 -2.84 -0.51
N GLY A 8 13.95 -3.98 -0.51
CA GLY A 8 15.37 -4.04 -0.83
C GLY A 8 15.54 -3.97 -2.35
N MET A 9 15.89 -2.80 -2.88
CA MET A 9 16.14 -2.64 -4.31
C MET A 9 17.61 -2.95 -4.63
N VAL A 10 17.84 -3.99 -5.41
CA VAL A 10 19.16 -4.26 -5.99
C VAL A 10 19.08 -3.97 -7.48
N VAL A 11 19.57 -2.79 -7.89
CA VAL A 11 19.81 -2.48 -9.31
C VAL A 11 21.20 -3.01 -9.64
N MET A 12 21.28 -4.16 -10.32
CA MET A 12 22.55 -4.70 -10.79
C MET A 12 22.78 -4.32 -12.26
N PRO A 13 23.88 -3.62 -12.60
CA PRO A 13 24.34 -3.51 -13.98
C PRO A 13 24.71 -4.89 -14.53
N ARG A 14 24.49 -5.09 -15.83
CA ARG A 14 24.71 -6.37 -16.55
C ARG A 14 26.12 -6.96 -16.42
N SER A 15 27.12 -6.17 -16.01
CA SER A 15 28.52 -6.58 -16.00
C SER A 15 28.93 -7.54 -14.87
N THR A 16 28.08 -7.83 -13.89
CA THR A 16 28.49 -8.62 -12.70
C THR A 16 27.96 -10.06 -12.66
N PHE A 17 27.19 -10.53 -13.67
CA PHE A 17 26.55 -11.84 -13.61
C PHE A 17 27.22 -12.96 -14.43
N LEU A 18 28.34 -12.68 -15.12
CA LEU A 18 28.98 -13.66 -16.02
C LEU A 18 30.42 -14.06 -15.67
N GLN A 19 30.84 -13.87 -14.41
CA GLN A 19 32.17 -14.34 -14.00
C GLN A 19 32.11 -15.02 -12.63
N GLY A 20 32.04 -16.36 -12.64
CA GLY A 20 32.33 -17.14 -11.45
C GLY A 20 31.51 -18.41 -11.21
N TYR A 21 31.28 -19.27 -12.21
CA TYR A 21 31.01 -20.68 -11.95
C TYR A 21 31.75 -21.56 -12.93
N GLY A 22 32.97 -21.95 -12.53
CA GLY A 22 33.79 -22.96 -13.18
C GLY A 22 34.53 -23.78 -12.12
N LEU A 23 34.07 -25.02 -11.96
CA LEU A 23 34.79 -26.21 -11.47
C LEU A 23 35.05 -26.39 -9.95
N SER A 24 34.27 -27.32 -9.39
CA SER A 24 34.70 -28.66 -8.93
C SER A 24 35.72 -28.83 -7.78
N ASN A 25 35.24 -29.63 -6.81
CA ASN A 25 35.91 -30.60 -5.94
C ASN A 25 36.45 -30.21 -4.56
N LYS A 26 35.79 -30.83 -3.55
CA LYS A 26 36.30 -31.47 -2.33
C LYS A 26 37.27 -30.67 -1.45
N SER A 27 36.79 -30.27 -0.28
CA SER A 27 37.42 -30.64 0.99
C SER A 27 36.47 -30.37 2.17
N SER A 28 36.27 -31.41 2.97
CA SER A 28 35.74 -31.37 4.33
C SER A 28 36.73 -30.64 5.24
N PHE A 29 36.28 -29.69 6.05
CA PHE A 29 36.99 -29.31 7.27
C PHE A 29 36.01 -28.86 8.35
N SER A 30 36.00 -29.61 9.45
CA SER A 30 35.47 -29.27 10.76
C SER A 30 36.35 -28.21 11.42
N GLY A 31 35.75 -27.20 12.07
CA GLY A 31 36.50 -26.23 12.88
C GLY A 31 35.59 -25.34 13.71
N SER A 32 35.58 -25.57 15.02
CA SER A 32 35.09 -24.67 16.07
C SER A 32 36.15 -23.60 16.41
N ALA A 33 35.72 -22.57 17.15
CA ALA A 33 36.47 -21.51 17.86
C ALA A 33 36.42 -20.13 17.16
N VAL A 34 35.72 -19.16 17.76
CA VAL A 34 36.19 -18.13 18.72
C VAL A 34 36.86 -16.96 17.99
N GLY A 35 36.44 -15.75 18.36
CA GLY A 35 36.60 -14.53 17.56
C GLY A 35 38.03 -14.06 17.33
N SER A 36 38.14 -13.14 16.37
CA SER A 36 39.15 -12.09 16.37
C SER A 36 38.74 -11.00 15.40
N GLU A 37 38.86 -9.77 15.88
CA GLU A 37 38.74 -8.52 15.13
C GLU A 37 39.75 -8.50 13.97
N LEU A 38 39.30 -8.13 12.77
CA LEU A 38 40.18 -7.73 11.69
C LEU A 38 40.18 -6.21 11.56
N LEU A 39 41.23 -5.62 12.12
CA LEU A 39 41.65 -4.25 11.89
C LEU A 39 42.23 -4.12 10.47
N ALA A 40 41.55 -3.35 9.62
CA ALA A 40 42.14 -2.76 8.43
C ALA A 40 42.12 -1.23 8.59
N SER A 41 43.28 -0.66 8.90
CA SER A 41 43.51 0.79 8.95
C SER A 41 44.13 1.24 7.63
N CYS A 42 43.43 2.10 6.90
CA CYS A 42 44.03 2.94 5.86
C CYS A 42 43.54 4.38 6.05
N GLY A 43 44.50 5.31 6.11
CA GLY A 43 44.30 6.68 6.57
C GLY A 43 43.45 7.55 5.65
N GLY A 44 42.66 8.42 6.29
CA GLY A 44 41.87 9.48 5.66
C GLY A 44 40.91 10.06 6.69
N SER A 45 41.15 11.30 7.10
CA SER A 45 40.43 12.13 8.09
C SER A 45 39.19 11.51 8.78
N LYS A 46 39.32 11.14 10.06
CA LYS A 46 38.16 10.88 10.93
C LYS A 46 37.55 12.21 11.38
N THR A 47 36.62 12.77 10.60
CA THR A 47 35.74 13.84 11.09
C THR A 47 34.64 13.20 11.92
N ARG A 48 34.75 13.28 13.24
CA ARG A 48 33.70 12.86 14.19
C ARG A 48 32.54 13.85 14.06
N MET A 49 31.52 13.51 13.27
CA MET A 49 30.25 14.24 13.27
C MET A 49 29.41 13.80 14.47
N THR A 50 29.50 14.55 15.56
CA THR A 50 28.50 14.51 16.64
C THR A 50 27.28 15.30 16.18
N VAL A 51 26.20 14.60 15.80
CA VAL A 51 24.89 15.23 15.63
C VAL A 51 24.27 15.39 17.03
N THR A 52 24.68 16.44 17.74
CA THR A 52 23.91 16.95 18.88
C THR A 52 23.05 18.10 18.39
N SER A 53 21.89 17.80 17.82
CA SER A 53 20.85 18.80 17.65
C SER A 53 19.89 18.72 18.83
N ALA A 54 20.14 19.52 19.85
CA ALA A 54 19.12 19.84 20.86
C ALA A 54 17.87 20.39 20.15
N PRO A 55 16.65 20.11 20.65
CA PRO A 55 15.44 20.64 20.03
C PRO A 55 15.45 22.16 20.23
N LYS A 56 15.70 22.91 19.16
CA LYS A 56 15.47 24.35 19.16
C LYS A 56 13.96 24.56 19.32
N ASN A 57 13.60 25.28 20.38
CA ASN A 57 12.25 25.79 20.66
C ASN A 57 11.50 26.09 19.36
N ARG A 58 10.47 25.28 19.06
CA ARG A 58 9.47 25.67 18.07
C ARG A 58 8.72 26.85 18.67
N ALA A 59 9.03 28.05 18.17
CA ALA A 59 8.21 29.22 18.40
C ALA A 59 6.77 28.84 18.10
N ALA A 60 5.89 29.01 19.09
CA ALA A 60 4.46 28.78 18.95
C ALA A 60 3.97 29.58 17.74
N VAL A 61 3.52 28.87 16.70
CA VAL A 61 2.75 29.46 15.62
C VAL A 61 1.50 30.03 16.29
N LYS A 62 1.36 31.35 16.27
CA LYS A 62 0.17 32.04 16.76
C LYS A 62 -1.03 31.42 16.04
N SER A 63 -1.89 30.78 16.83
CA SER A 63 -3.21 30.34 16.41
C SER A 63 -3.98 31.57 15.93
N SER A 64 -3.99 31.77 14.62
CA SER A 64 -5.03 32.58 13.97
C SER A 64 -6.33 31.81 14.14
N LYS A 65 -7.34 32.46 14.74
CA LYS A 65 -8.74 32.00 14.82
C LYS A 65 -9.07 31.03 13.70
N SER A 66 -9.24 29.76 14.01
CA SER A 66 -9.83 28.81 13.08
C SER A 66 -11.29 29.22 12.92
N ASP A 67 -11.68 29.57 11.69
CA ASP A 67 -13.04 29.35 11.21
C ASP A 67 -13.51 27.97 11.70
N GLU A 68 -14.80 27.86 12.06
CA GLU A 68 -15.44 26.57 12.26
C GLU A 68 -15.05 25.65 11.11
N SER A 69 -14.15 24.69 11.36
CA SER A 69 -13.65 23.84 10.30
C SER A 69 -14.83 23.03 9.77
N GLU A 70 -15.26 23.32 8.54
CA GLU A 70 -16.33 22.56 7.88
C GLU A 70 -16.01 21.07 8.02
N THR A 71 -16.81 20.39 8.83
CA THR A 71 -16.60 18.99 9.11
C THR A 71 -17.02 18.21 7.87
N VAL A 72 -16.13 17.38 7.35
CA VAL A 72 -16.40 16.54 6.18
C VAL A 72 -16.73 15.13 6.65
N ARG A 73 -17.93 14.66 6.29
CA ARG A 73 -18.53 13.40 6.71
C ARG A 73 -18.11 12.29 5.76
N VAL A 74 -17.54 11.23 6.32
CA VAL A 74 -16.89 10.17 5.57
C VAL A 74 -17.58 8.83 5.80
N GLY A 75 -17.91 8.15 4.69
CA GLY A 75 -18.33 6.75 4.70
C GLY A 75 -17.14 5.79 4.51
N VAL A 76 -17.09 4.72 5.28
CA VAL A 76 -16.07 3.65 5.12
C VAL A 76 -16.76 2.36 4.73
N LEU A 77 -16.62 1.96 3.46
CA LEU A 77 -17.20 0.73 2.96
C LEU A 77 -16.23 -0.44 3.17
N GLY A 78 -16.62 -1.47 3.92
CA GLY A 78 -15.71 -2.57 4.28
C GLY A 78 -14.86 -2.29 5.52
N ALA A 79 -15.44 -1.67 6.54
CA ALA A 79 -14.78 -1.28 7.79
C ALA A 79 -14.18 -2.46 8.59
N SER A 80 -14.67 -3.68 8.40
CA SER A 80 -14.22 -4.86 9.15
C SER A 80 -12.87 -5.44 8.68
N GLY A 81 -12.32 -4.96 7.56
CA GLY A 81 -10.99 -5.33 7.05
C GLY A 81 -9.85 -4.52 7.68
N TYR A 82 -8.60 -4.94 7.46
CA TYR A 82 -7.43 -4.21 7.97
C TYR A 82 -7.32 -2.79 7.38
N THR A 83 -7.52 -2.64 6.07
CA THR A 83 -7.52 -1.32 5.41
C THR A 83 -8.61 -0.41 5.96
N GLY A 84 -9.83 -0.93 6.13
CA GLY A 84 -10.93 -0.19 6.76
C GLY A 84 -10.59 0.26 8.18
N SER A 85 -10.04 -0.64 9.02
CA SER A 85 -9.62 -0.29 10.37
C SER A 85 -8.51 0.76 10.42
N GLU A 86 -7.57 0.73 9.46
CA GLU A 86 -6.50 1.72 9.38
C GLU A 86 -7.02 3.08 8.91
N ILE A 87 -7.96 3.13 7.96
CA ILE A 87 -8.66 4.37 7.59
C ILE A 87 -9.34 4.96 8.82
N ILE A 88 -10.10 4.16 9.57
CA ILE A 88 -10.81 4.64 10.77
C ILE A 88 -9.81 5.13 11.83
N ARG A 89 -8.72 4.40 12.05
CA ARG A 89 -7.64 4.81 12.97
C ARG A 89 -7.01 6.15 12.56
N LEU A 90 -6.82 6.41 11.27
CA LEU A 90 -6.29 7.69 10.78
C LEU A 90 -7.32 8.82 10.96
N LEU A 91 -8.58 8.56 10.59
CA LEU A 91 -9.67 9.53 10.68
C LEU A 91 -10.04 9.89 12.12
N ALA A 92 -9.87 8.97 13.08
CA ALA A 92 -10.08 9.21 14.51
C ALA A 92 -9.37 10.45 15.04
N THR A 93 -8.17 10.73 14.52
CA THR A 93 -7.35 11.89 14.92
C THR A 93 -7.38 13.04 13.91
N HIS A 94 -8.16 12.94 12.84
CA HIS A 94 -8.21 13.97 11.81
C HIS A 94 -9.05 15.16 12.29
N PRO A 95 -8.55 16.41 12.18
CA PRO A 95 -9.25 17.59 12.68
C PRO A 95 -10.49 18.00 11.88
N VAL A 96 -10.79 17.33 10.77
CA VAL A 96 -11.78 17.77 9.76
C VAL A 96 -12.69 16.63 9.33
N PHE A 97 -12.12 15.46 9.05
CA PHE A 97 -12.89 14.28 8.65
C PHE A 97 -13.49 13.57 9.85
N LYS A 98 -14.79 13.24 9.74
CA LYS A 98 -15.52 12.44 10.74
C LYS A 98 -16.22 11.27 10.06
N VAL A 99 -16.11 10.09 10.66
CA VAL A 99 -16.77 8.88 10.15
C VAL A 99 -18.26 8.96 10.48
N SER A 100 -19.11 9.01 9.46
CA SER A 100 -20.58 9.06 9.62
C SER A 100 -21.26 7.75 9.26
N VAL A 101 -20.67 6.96 8.37
CA VAL A 101 -21.21 5.68 7.90
C VAL A 101 -20.09 4.65 7.87
N MET A 102 -20.37 3.44 8.37
CA MET A 102 -19.48 2.30 8.22
C MET A 102 -20.27 1.12 7.72
N THR A 103 -19.70 0.37 6.78
CA THR A 103 -20.36 -0.84 6.28
C THR A 103 -19.48 -2.07 6.46
N ALA A 104 -20.15 -3.19 6.66
CA ALA A 104 -19.56 -4.52 6.64
C ALA A 104 -20.59 -5.51 6.11
N ASP A 105 -20.11 -6.60 5.52
CA ASP A 105 -20.99 -7.68 5.05
C ASP A 105 -21.39 -8.58 6.24
N ARG A 106 -20.57 -9.59 6.56
CA ARG A 106 -20.81 -10.55 7.66
C ARG A 106 -20.91 -9.95 9.07
N LYS A 107 -20.53 -8.68 9.25
CA LYS A 107 -20.46 -7.98 10.54
C LYS A 107 -21.43 -6.80 10.63
N ALA A 108 -22.38 -6.69 9.69
CA ALA A 108 -23.47 -5.73 9.80
C ALA A 108 -24.22 -5.89 11.14
N GLY A 109 -24.63 -4.77 11.73
CA GLY A 109 -25.26 -4.67 13.06
C GLY A 109 -24.29 -4.62 14.24
N GLN A 110 -23.00 -4.93 14.04
CA GLN A 110 -22.01 -4.94 15.12
C GLN A 110 -21.28 -3.60 15.24
N SER A 111 -20.88 -3.24 16.45
CA SER A 111 -19.94 -2.13 16.67
C SER A 111 -18.55 -2.48 16.16
N LEU A 112 -17.79 -1.50 15.68
CA LEU A 112 -16.40 -1.73 15.24
C LEU A 112 -15.52 -2.22 16.40
N GLY A 113 -15.74 -1.71 17.61
CA GLY A 113 -15.00 -2.13 18.81
C GLY A 113 -15.12 -3.62 19.12
N SER A 114 -16.25 -4.27 18.79
CA SER A 114 -16.38 -5.73 18.94
C SER A 114 -15.53 -6.52 17.95
N VAL A 115 -15.23 -5.93 16.79
CA VAL A 115 -14.42 -6.51 15.72
C VAL A 115 -12.94 -6.14 15.85
N PHE A 116 -12.64 -4.94 16.33
CA PHE A 116 -11.32 -4.38 16.58
C PHE A 116 -11.29 -3.68 17.95
N PRO A 117 -10.99 -4.41 19.04
CA PRO A 117 -11.04 -3.88 20.40
C PRO A 117 -10.16 -2.65 20.66
N HIS A 118 -9.07 -2.50 19.89
CA HIS A 118 -8.18 -1.34 19.99
C HIS A 118 -8.82 -0.01 19.54
N LEU A 119 -10.01 -0.03 18.93
CA LEU A 119 -10.78 1.15 18.51
C LEU A 119 -12.02 1.40 19.38
N ILE A 120 -12.18 0.68 20.50
CA ILE A 120 -13.40 0.76 21.33
C ILE A 120 -13.65 2.13 21.96
N THR A 121 -12.61 2.96 22.12
CA THR A 121 -12.71 4.30 22.70
C THR A 121 -13.19 5.35 21.70
N GLN A 122 -13.32 5.00 20.43
CA GLN A 122 -13.80 5.90 19.39
C GLN A 122 -15.32 5.90 19.35
N ASP A 123 -15.91 7.09 19.33
CA ASP A 123 -17.34 7.26 19.09
C ASP A 123 -17.62 7.08 17.60
N LEU A 124 -18.13 5.90 17.23
CA LEU A 124 -18.32 5.48 15.85
C LEU A 124 -19.70 4.82 15.69
N PRO A 125 -20.37 5.01 14.55
CA PRO A 125 -21.65 4.35 14.29
C PRO A 125 -21.49 2.82 14.23
N ASN A 126 -22.57 2.07 14.42
CA ASN A 126 -22.54 0.63 14.15
C ASN A 126 -22.38 0.37 12.65
N MET A 127 -21.73 -0.74 12.30
CA MET A 127 -21.60 -1.13 10.90
C MET A 127 -22.96 -1.58 10.35
N VAL A 128 -23.29 -1.21 9.12
CA VAL A 128 -24.50 -1.65 8.41
C VAL A 128 -24.15 -2.42 7.14
N ALA A 129 -25.11 -3.14 6.55
CA ALA A 129 -24.88 -3.71 5.22
C ALA A 129 -24.83 -2.57 4.18
N VAL A 130 -24.02 -2.74 3.12
CA VAL A 130 -23.85 -1.69 2.08
C VAL A 130 -25.18 -1.27 1.46
N LYS A 131 -26.09 -2.22 1.22
CA LYS A 131 -27.43 -1.97 0.67
C LYS A 131 -28.36 -1.14 1.57
N ASP A 132 -28.08 -1.14 2.88
CA ASP A 132 -28.89 -0.46 3.90
C ASP A 132 -28.21 0.86 4.35
N ALA A 133 -27.09 1.24 3.72
CA ALA A 133 -26.35 2.45 4.03
C ALA A 133 -27.02 3.68 3.39
N ASP A 134 -27.21 4.73 4.18
CA ASP A 134 -27.67 6.04 3.69
C ASP A 134 -26.47 6.97 3.44
N PHE A 135 -26.37 7.49 2.22
CA PHE A 135 -25.32 8.40 1.80
C PHE A 135 -25.77 9.87 1.72
N SER A 136 -27.02 10.19 2.10
CA SER A 136 -27.60 11.54 2.03
C SER A 136 -26.80 12.62 2.79
N ASN A 137 -26.09 12.21 3.84
CA ASN A 137 -25.29 13.05 4.72
C ASN A 137 -23.81 12.62 4.72
N VAL A 138 -23.33 12.14 3.59
CA VAL A 138 -21.93 11.75 3.38
C VAL A 138 -21.35 12.63 2.29
N ASP A 139 -20.12 13.10 2.48
CA ASP A 139 -19.46 14.00 1.54
C ASP A 139 -18.36 13.24 0.74
N ALA A 140 -17.74 12.23 1.37
CA ALA A 140 -16.74 11.37 0.74
C ALA A 140 -16.81 9.92 1.24
N VAL A 141 -16.34 8.97 0.44
CA VAL A 141 -16.28 7.55 0.81
C VAL A 141 -14.92 6.92 0.53
N PHE A 142 -14.50 6.05 1.44
CA PHE A 142 -13.38 5.12 1.23
C PHE A 142 -13.91 3.72 0.98
N CYS A 143 -13.61 3.12 -0.17
CA CYS A 143 -13.99 1.76 -0.50
C CYS A 143 -12.86 0.79 -0.18
N CYS A 144 -13.03 0.01 0.89
CA CYS A 144 -12.12 -1.02 1.38
C CYS A 144 -12.67 -2.43 1.10
N LEU A 145 -13.30 -2.60 -0.06
CA LEU A 145 -14.02 -3.82 -0.40
C LEU A 145 -13.13 -4.81 -1.17
N PRO A 146 -13.49 -6.10 -1.19
CA PRO A 146 -12.79 -7.08 -2.03
C PRO A 146 -12.86 -6.69 -3.51
N HIS A 147 -11.83 -7.06 -4.27
CA HIS A 147 -11.79 -6.83 -5.72
C HIS A 147 -13.03 -7.43 -6.41
N GLY A 148 -13.44 -6.81 -7.50
CA GLY A 148 -14.64 -7.14 -8.28
C GLY A 148 -15.91 -6.53 -7.68
N THR A 149 -16.10 -6.54 -6.36
CA THR A 149 -17.34 -6.01 -5.75
C THR A 149 -17.45 -4.49 -5.83
N THR A 150 -16.32 -3.81 -5.98
CA THR A 150 -16.21 -2.35 -5.86
C THR A 150 -16.76 -1.63 -7.08
N GLN A 151 -16.65 -2.23 -8.27
CA GLN A 151 -17.16 -1.67 -9.53
C GLN A 151 -18.65 -1.35 -9.48
N GLU A 152 -19.48 -2.33 -9.11
CA GLU A 152 -20.93 -2.19 -9.08
C GLU A 152 -21.37 -1.26 -7.95
N ILE A 153 -20.72 -1.36 -6.78
CA ILE A 153 -21.03 -0.52 -5.63
C ILE A 153 -20.74 0.95 -5.95
N ILE A 154 -19.56 1.25 -6.51
CA ILE A 154 -19.19 2.62 -6.87
C ILE A 154 -20.10 3.16 -7.99
N ALA A 155 -20.55 2.31 -8.92
CA ALA A 155 -21.50 2.71 -9.95
C ALA A 155 -22.90 3.05 -9.42
N ALA A 156 -23.30 2.45 -8.30
CA ALA A 156 -24.56 2.74 -7.63
C ALA A 156 -24.50 3.93 -6.67
N LEU A 157 -23.30 4.46 -6.36
CA LEU A 157 -23.15 5.60 -5.44
C LEU A 157 -23.62 6.92 -6.07
N PRO A 158 -24.12 7.87 -5.26
CA PRO A 158 -24.39 9.24 -5.69
C PRO A 158 -23.18 9.90 -6.39
N LYS A 159 -23.45 10.65 -7.47
CA LYS A 159 -22.41 11.25 -8.33
C LYS A 159 -21.72 12.47 -7.72
N ASP A 160 -22.27 13.04 -6.67
CA ASP A 160 -21.70 14.15 -5.90
C ASP A 160 -20.66 13.70 -4.87
N LEU A 161 -20.66 12.41 -4.49
CA LEU A 161 -19.67 11.86 -3.58
C LEU A 161 -18.27 11.82 -4.19
N LYS A 162 -17.29 12.25 -3.39
CA LYS A 162 -15.88 11.93 -3.63
C LYS A 162 -15.59 10.49 -3.21
N VAL A 163 -14.97 9.71 -4.08
CA VAL A 163 -14.73 8.28 -3.88
C VAL A 163 -13.24 8.01 -3.93
N VAL A 164 -12.71 7.35 -2.89
CA VAL A 164 -11.36 6.80 -2.87
C VAL A 164 -11.46 5.29 -2.78
N ASP A 165 -11.15 4.60 -3.87
CA ASP A 165 -11.18 3.14 -3.94
C ASP A 165 -9.81 2.54 -3.58
N LEU A 166 -9.76 1.75 -2.52
CA LEU A 166 -8.55 1.02 -2.10
C LEU A 166 -8.43 -0.36 -2.76
N SER A 167 -9.46 -0.79 -3.50
CA SER A 167 -9.41 -2.00 -4.32
C SER A 167 -8.48 -1.81 -5.53
N ALA A 168 -8.38 -2.86 -6.35
CA ALA A 168 -7.62 -2.80 -7.60
C ALA A 168 -8.48 -2.48 -8.82
N ASP A 169 -9.80 -2.41 -8.66
CA ASP A 169 -10.77 -2.47 -9.74
C ASP A 169 -10.60 -1.32 -10.74
N PHE A 170 -10.43 -0.10 -10.23
CA PHE A 170 -10.29 1.10 -11.06
C PHE A 170 -8.84 1.51 -11.37
N ARG A 171 -7.84 0.70 -10.99
CA ARG A 171 -6.44 1.09 -11.15
C ARG A 171 -6.01 1.06 -12.61
N LEU A 172 -6.43 0.06 -13.38
CA LEU A 172 -5.95 -0.19 -14.73
C LEU A 172 -6.82 0.57 -15.75
N ARG A 173 -6.23 1.56 -16.43
CA ARG A 173 -6.93 2.37 -17.44
C ARG A 173 -7.49 1.54 -18.60
N ASN A 174 -6.79 0.48 -18.99
CA ASN A 174 -7.22 -0.42 -20.06
C ASN A 174 -8.03 -1.58 -19.46
N THR A 175 -9.30 -1.69 -19.85
CA THR A 175 -10.25 -2.70 -19.37
C THR A 175 -9.88 -4.12 -19.81
N ASP A 176 -9.27 -4.30 -20.98
CA ASP A 176 -8.82 -5.61 -21.47
C ASP A 176 -7.67 -6.13 -20.62
N THR A 177 -6.76 -5.24 -20.21
CA THR A 177 -5.68 -5.56 -19.26
C THR A 177 -6.25 -5.89 -17.88
N TYR A 178 -7.34 -5.23 -17.46
CA TYR A 178 -8.04 -5.63 -16.24
C TYR A 178 -8.58 -7.06 -16.36
N GLU A 179 -9.28 -7.38 -17.45
CA GLU A 179 -9.88 -8.70 -17.66
C GLU A 179 -8.83 -9.82 -17.66
N GLU A 180 -7.68 -9.61 -18.30
CA GLU A 180 -6.55 -10.56 -18.33
C GLU A 180 -5.99 -10.89 -16.92
N TRP A 181 -6.00 -9.92 -16.02
CA TRP A 181 -5.33 -10.03 -14.70
C TRP A 181 -6.28 -10.35 -13.55
N TYR A 182 -7.56 -10.01 -13.70
CA TYR A 182 -8.58 -10.17 -12.68
C TYR A 182 -9.63 -11.23 -13.01
N ASN A 183 -9.48 -11.92 -14.15
CA ASN A 183 -10.31 -13.06 -14.58
C ASN A 183 -11.80 -12.73 -14.63
N GLY A 184 -12.16 -11.64 -15.30
CA GLY A 184 -13.55 -11.24 -15.53
C GLY A 184 -13.66 -9.84 -16.14
N PRO A 185 -14.75 -9.55 -16.87
CA PRO A 185 -14.93 -8.26 -17.52
C PRO A 185 -15.03 -7.13 -16.49
N HIS A 186 -14.57 -5.94 -16.87
CA HIS A 186 -14.76 -4.75 -16.05
C HIS A 186 -16.24 -4.31 -16.13
N ARG A 187 -16.92 -4.25 -14.98
CA ARG A 187 -18.37 -4.00 -14.89
C ARG A 187 -18.79 -2.54 -14.87
N ALA A 188 -17.83 -1.62 -14.76
CA ALA A 188 -18.07 -0.18 -14.79
C ALA A 188 -17.10 0.55 -15.76
N PRO A 189 -17.08 0.19 -17.05
CA PRO A 189 -16.10 0.73 -18.00
C PRO A 189 -16.21 2.25 -18.18
N GLU A 190 -17.41 2.83 -18.07
CA GLU A 190 -17.59 4.27 -18.13
C GLU A 190 -16.86 4.98 -16.98
N LEU A 191 -16.97 4.44 -15.75
CA LEU A 191 -16.28 4.98 -14.58
C LEU A 191 -14.76 4.78 -14.61
N GLN A 192 -14.30 3.77 -15.35
CA GLN A 192 -12.86 3.55 -15.53
C GLN A 192 -12.18 4.72 -16.24
N THR A 193 -12.91 5.48 -17.07
CA THR A 193 -12.37 6.64 -17.80
C THR A 193 -12.18 7.88 -16.94
N GLU A 194 -12.97 8.05 -15.87
CA GLU A 194 -12.84 9.17 -14.93
C GLU A 194 -11.89 8.87 -13.75
N ALA A 195 -11.56 7.60 -13.53
CA ALA A 195 -10.74 7.18 -12.40
C ALA A 195 -9.29 7.69 -12.52
N VAL A 196 -8.85 8.44 -11.50
CA VAL A 196 -7.47 8.93 -11.40
C VAL A 196 -6.65 8.01 -10.51
N TYR A 197 -5.44 7.66 -10.95
CA TYR A 197 -4.52 6.85 -10.17
C TYR A 197 -3.92 7.66 -9.01
N GLY A 198 -4.18 7.25 -7.78
CA GLY A 198 -3.91 8.03 -6.57
C GLY A 198 -2.45 8.08 -6.09
N LEU A 199 -1.45 8.05 -6.99
CA LEU A 199 -0.04 8.23 -6.61
C LEU A 199 0.26 9.73 -6.44
N THR A 200 0.04 10.23 -5.23
CA THR A 200 -0.11 11.67 -4.95
C THR A 200 1.11 12.53 -5.33
N GLU A 201 2.32 11.99 -5.24
CA GLU A 201 3.55 12.68 -5.61
C GLU A 201 3.64 12.98 -7.11
N ILE A 202 2.96 12.17 -7.92
CA ILE A 202 3.02 12.22 -9.39
C ILE A 202 1.78 12.88 -9.98
N TYR A 203 0.60 12.56 -9.47
CA TYR A 203 -0.70 12.95 -10.05
C TYR A 203 -1.49 13.91 -9.13
N ARG A 204 -0.82 14.73 -8.31
CA ARG A 204 -1.45 15.60 -7.29
C ARG A 204 -2.60 16.44 -7.84
N GLU A 205 -2.40 17.12 -8.96
CA GLU A 205 -3.41 18.01 -9.54
C GLU A 205 -4.61 17.24 -10.12
N GLU A 206 -4.35 16.09 -10.75
CA GLU A 206 -5.41 15.20 -11.24
C GLU A 206 -6.24 14.66 -10.07
N VAL A 207 -5.59 14.21 -8.99
CA VAL A 207 -6.23 13.72 -7.77
C VAL A 207 -7.07 14.81 -7.11
N ARG A 208 -6.61 16.07 -7.12
CA ARG A 208 -7.34 17.20 -6.55
C ARG A 208 -8.67 17.46 -7.26
N ALA A 209 -8.69 17.33 -8.60
CA ALA A 209 -9.89 17.53 -9.40
C ALA A 209 -10.79 16.28 -9.44
N ALA A 210 -10.22 15.09 -9.21
CA ALA A 210 -10.91 13.82 -9.37
C ALA A 210 -12.14 13.67 -8.47
N ARG A 211 -13.17 13.02 -9.02
CA ARG A 211 -14.28 12.47 -8.24
C ARG A 211 -13.93 11.09 -7.71
N LEU A 212 -13.39 10.23 -8.57
CA LEU A 212 -12.99 8.86 -8.28
C LEU A 212 -11.47 8.73 -8.31
N VAL A 213 -10.88 8.36 -7.17
CA VAL A 213 -9.45 8.10 -7.04
C VAL A 213 -9.23 6.61 -6.79
N ALA A 214 -8.53 5.95 -7.70
CA ALA A 214 -8.08 4.57 -7.54
C ALA A 214 -6.76 4.59 -6.75
N ASN A 215 -6.84 4.30 -5.45
CA ASN A 215 -5.68 4.31 -4.56
C ASN A 215 -4.69 3.20 -4.98
N PRO A 216 -3.40 3.50 -5.13
CA PRO A 216 -2.38 2.54 -5.55
C PRO A 216 -2.27 1.31 -4.64
N GLY A 217 -1.74 0.22 -5.19
CA GLY A 217 -1.34 -0.94 -4.40
C GLY A 217 -0.07 -0.65 -3.57
N CYS A 218 0.15 -1.41 -2.50
CA CYS A 218 1.32 -1.25 -1.62
C CYS A 218 2.66 -1.41 -2.37
N TYR A 219 2.87 -2.51 -3.12
CA TYR A 219 4.08 -2.68 -3.93
C TYR A 219 4.22 -1.66 -5.05
N PRO A 220 3.18 -1.39 -5.88
CA PRO A 220 3.24 -0.35 -6.89
C PRO A 220 3.70 0.99 -6.32
N THR A 221 3.28 1.34 -5.11
CA THR A 221 3.69 2.59 -4.45
C THR A 221 5.19 2.58 -4.13
N SER A 222 5.69 1.54 -3.44
CA SER A 222 7.10 1.47 -3.06
C SER A 222 8.05 1.37 -4.26
N ILE A 223 7.56 0.85 -5.39
CA ILE A 223 8.32 0.70 -6.64
C ILE A 223 8.29 1.99 -7.47
N GLN A 224 7.12 2.58 -7.67
CA GLN A 224 6.97 3.73 -8.57
C GLN A 224 7.62 5.00 -8.02
N LEU A 225 7.54 5.24 -6.71
CA LEU A 225 8.10 6.43 -6.08
C LEU A 225 9.60 6.64 -6.37
N PRO A 226 10.49 5.63 -6.20
CA PRO A 226 11.90 5.78 -6.56
C PRO A 226 12.16 5.66 -8.08
N LEU A 227 11.43 4.82 -8.80
CA LEU A 227 11.75 4.55 -10.22
C LEU A 227 11.31 5.67 -11.16
N ILE A 228 10.16 6.31 -10.93
CA ILE A 228 9.64 7.34 -11.84
C ILE A 228 10.64 8.50 -12.02
N PRO A 229 11.23 9.08 -10.96
CA PRO A 229 12.26 10.12 -11.11
C PRO A 229 13.48 9.65 -11.91
N LEU A 230 13.99 8.45 -11.64
CA LEU A 230 15.18 7.91 -12.31
C LEU A 230 14.94 7.69 -13.81
N LEU A 231 13.78 7.14 -14.16
CA LEU A 231 13.38 6.89 -15.54
C LEU A 231 13.10 8.19 -16.29
N LYS A 232 12.46 9.18 -15.64
CA LYS A 232 12.23 10.51 -16.24
C LYS A 232 13.52 11.26 -16.52
N ALA A 233 14.52 11.12 -15.63
CA ALA A 233 15.84 11.72 -15.80
C ALA A 233 16.76 10.92 -16.74
N GLY A 234 16.34 9.76 -17.23
CA GLY A 234 17.15 8.90 -18.10
C GLY A 234 18.38 8.30 -17.42
N LEU A 235 18.35 8.15 -16.08
CA LEU A 235 19.49 7.67 -15.29
C LEU A 235 19.60 6.15 -15.24
N ILE A 236 18.53 5.44 -15.63
CA ILE A 236 18.48 3.98 -15.68
C ILE A 236 17.78 3.53 -16.97
N GLU A 237 18.11 2.33 -17.43
CA GLU A 237 17.42 1.68 -18.56
C GLU A 237 15.99 1.29 -18.17
N LYS A 238 15.10 1.27 -19.16
CA LYS A 238 13.69 0.91 -18.97
C LYS A 238 13.46 -0.60 -18.94
N ASP A 239 14.43 -1.38 -19.40
CA ASP A 239 14.31 -2.82 -19.58
C ASP A 239 15.00 -3.56 -18.44
N ASN A 240 14.54 -4.79 -18.18
CA ASN A 240 15.15 -5.73 -17.23
C ASN A 240 15.31 -5.20 -15.79
N ILE A 241 14.42 -4.32 -15.33
CA ILE A 241 14.36 -3.92 -13.92
C ILE A 241 13.87 -5.10 -13.10
N ILE A 242 14.72 -5.59 -12.19
CA ILE A 242 14.40 -6.69 -11.28
C ILE A 242 13.96 -6.11 -9.95
N ILE A 243 12.80 -6.57 -9.46
CA ILE A 243 12.22 -6.10 -8.20
C ILE A 243 12.06 -7.31 -7.29
N ASN A 244 12.80 -7.33 -6.19
CA ASN A 244 12.61 -8.26 -5.10
C ASN A 244 11.99 -7.49 -3.93
N ALA A 245 10.79 -7.86 -3.52
CA ALA A 245 10.00 -7.07 -2.58
C ALA A 245 9.51 -7.91 -1.41
N ASN A 246 9.62 -7.38 -0.20
CA ASN A 246 9.19 -8.07 1.02
C ASN A 246 8.03 -7.31 1.66
N SER A 247 7.08 -8.01 2.25
CA SER A 247 5.99 -7.43 3.04
C SER A 247 5.68 -8.30 4.25
N GLY A 248 5.20 -7.66 5.33
CA GLY A 248 4.54 -8.40 6.39
C GLY A 248 3.20 -8.99 5.93
N VAL A 249 2.81 -10.11 6.57
CA VAL A 249 1.57 -10.87 6.26
C VAL A 249 0.27 -10.07 6.27
N SER A 250 0.23 -8.89 6.92
CA SER A 250 -0.96 -8.01 6.93
C SER A 250 -1.49 -7.65 5.53
N GLY A 251 -0.63 -7.65 4.51
CA GLY A 251 -1.01 -7.43 3.11
C GLY A 251 -1.92 -8.53 2.53
N ALA A 252 -1.93 -9.72 3.12
CA ALA A 252 -2.83 -10.82 2.75
C ALA A 252 -4.27 -10.61 3.27
N GLY A 253 -4.50 -9.60 4.11
CA GLY A 253 -5.79 -9.29 4.70
C GLY A 253 -6.13 -10.13 5.94
N ARG A 254 -7.36 -9.98 6.43
CA ARG A 254 -7.82 -10.58 7.70
C ARG A 254 -8.54 -11.92 7.53
N SER A 255 -8.68 -12.43 6.31
CA SER A 255 -9.36 -13.71 6.08
C SER A 255 -8.59 -14.87 6.72
N ALA A 256 -9.28 -15.69 7.50
CA ALA A 256 -8.71 -16.89 8.10
C ALA A 256 -8.42 -17.92 7.00
N LYS A 257 -7.13 -18.13 6.73
CA LYS A 257 -6.61 -19.13 5.80
C LYS A 257 -5.48 -19.85 6.51
N GLU A 258 -5.36 -21.16 6.30
CA GLU A 258 -4.31 -21.99 6.90
C GLU A 258 -2.92 -21.40 6.65
N ALA A 259 -2.64 -21.00 5.40
CA ALA A 259 -1.39 -20.36 5.01
C ALA A 259 -1.08 -19.03 5.73
N ASN A 260 -2.04 -18.42 6.44
CA ASN A 260 -1.86 -17.16 7.18
C ASN A 260 -1.91 -17.38 8.70
N LEU A 261 -1.95 -18.62 9.18
CA LEU A 261 -1.89 -18.91 10.60
C LEU A 261 -0.54 -18.49 11.17
N TYR A 262 -0.53 -18.06 12.44
CA TYR A 262 0.69 -17.60 13.09
C TYR A 262 1.81 -18.65 13.03
N THR A 263 1.49 -19.92 13.26
CA THR A 263 2.47 -21.02 13.26
C THR A 263 3.02 -21.35 11.87
N GLU A 264 2.30 -21.02 10.81
CA GLU A 264 2.76 -21.24 9.42
C GLU A 264 3.65 -20.10 8.91
N ILE A 265 3.51 -18.90 9.49
CA ILE A 265 4.22 -17.69 9.05
C ILE A 265 5.40 -17.32 9.96
N CYS A 266 5.26 -17.53 11.27
CA CYS A 266 6.26 -17.09 12.25
C CYS A 266 7.61 -17.76 12.00
N GLU A 267 8.69 -17.02 12.21
CA GLU A 267 10.09 -17.48 12.05
C GLU A 267 10.47 -17.89 10.62
N GLY A 268 9.66 -17.54 9.62
CA GLY A 268 9.84 -17.93 8.23
C GLY A 268 9.72 -16.78 7.23
N ILE A 269 10.13 -17.06 5.99
CA ILE A 269 9.89 -16.19 4.84
C ILE A 269 9.59 -17.06 3.62
N HIS A 270 8.54 -16.72 2.87
CA HIS A 270 8.12 -17.51 1.72
C HIS A 270 7.92 -16.65 0.49
N PRO A 271 8.42 -17.08 -0.69
CA PRO A 271 8.09 -16.41 -1.95
C PRO A 271 6.65 -16.71 -2.36
N TYR A 272 5.97 -15.69 -2.86
CA TYR A 272 4.61 -15.77 -3.37
C TYR A 272 4.46 -14.91 -4.63
N GLY A 273 3.44 -15.23 -5.45
CA GLY A 273 3.16 -14.48 -6.67
C GLY A 273 4.31 -14.48 -7.69
N ILE A 274 5.17 -15.51 -7.66
CA ILE A 274 6.33 -15.61 -8.56
C ILE A 274 5.85 -15.61 -10.00
N THR A 275 6.50 -14.82 -10.86
CA THR A 275 6.21 -14.66 -12.30
C THR A 275 4.91 -13.93 -12.62
N ARG A 276 3.82 -14.18 -11.88
CA ARG A 276 2.51 -13.57 -12.14
C ARG A 276 1.89 -13.03 -10.85
N HIS A 277 2.24 -11.80 -10.52
CA HIS A 277 1.63 -11.05 -9.42
C HIS A 277 0.75 -9.92 -9.95
N ARG A 278 -0.44 -9.71 -9.38
CA ARG A 278 -1.43 -8.71 -9.88
C ARG A 278 -0.94 -7.27 -9.85
N HIS A 279 0.07 -6.95 -9.04
CA HIS A 279 0.75 -5.65 -9.07
C HIS A 279 1.77 -5.49 -10.22
N GLY A 280 2.00 -6.53 -11.02
CA GLY A 280 2.91 -6.52 -12.16
C GLY A 280 2.40 -5.72 -13.36
N LYS A 281 1.15 -5.27 -13.36
CA LYS A 281 0.66 -4.26 -14.31
C LYS A 281 0.30 -3.00 -13.53
N VAL A 282 0.92 -1.89 -13.92
CA VAL A 282 0.64 -0.54 -13.43
C VAL A 282 0.26 0.37 -14.60
N PRO A 283 -0.50 1.46 -14.38
CA PRO A 283 -1.17 2.19 -15.47
C PRO A 283 -0.24 3.01 -16.37
N SER A 284 0.96 3.33 -15.88
CA SER A 284 2.00 3.99 -16.66
C SER A 284 2.67 3.00 -17.61
N ALA A 285 3.00 3.44 -18.83
CA ALA A 285 3.63 2.72 -19.95
C ALA A 285 5.01 2.05 -19.66
N PHE A 286 5.38 1.87 -18.39
CA PHE A 286 6.56 1.14 -17.96
C PHE A 286 6.26 -0.36 -17.96
N THR A 287 6.16 -0.91 -19.16
CA THR A 287 6.07 -2.35 -19.41
C THR A 287 7.45 -2.97 -19.20
N CYS A 288 7.93 -2.97 -17.95
CA CYS A 288 9.16 -3.66 -17.61
C CYS A 288 8.89 -5.16 -17.49
N CYS A 289 9.87 -6.00 -17.81
CA CYS A 289 9.74 -7.45 -17.68
C CYS A 289 9.70 -7.83 -16.20
N TRP A 290 8.50 -8.05 -15.65
CA TRP A 290 8.30 -8.36 -14.24
C TRP A 290 8.74 -9.80 -13.93
N LYS A 291 9.89 -9.92 -13.27
CA LYS A 291 10.20 -11.11 -12.44
C LYS A 291 10.24 -10.66 -11.00
N ALA A 292 9.05 -10.57 -10.39
CA ALA A 292 8.93 -10.34 -8.97
C ALA A 292 9.00 -11.67 -8.22
N SER A 293 10.00 -11.80 -7.35
CA SER A 293 9.88 -12.68 -6.18
C SER A 293 9.37 -11.78 -5.07
N ILE A 294 8.15 -12.02 -4.62
CA ILE A 294 7.58 -11.28 -3.51
C ILE A 294 7.67 -12.17 -2.29
N LEU A 295 8.27 -11.69 -1.22
CA LEU A 295 8.43 -12.45 0.01
C LEU A 295 7.41 -11.98 1.05
N ASN A 296 6.69 -12.92 1.65
CA ASN A 296 5.91 -12.68 2.86
C ASN A 296 6.76 -13.01 4.07
N CYS A 297 6.83 -12.07 5.02
CA CYS A 297 7.39 -12.22 6.35
C CYS A 297 6.29 -12.21 7.42
#